data_AF-A0A524QRM7-F1
#
_entry.id   AF-A0A524QRM7-F1
#
_cell.length_a   1.000
_cell.length_b   1.000
_cell.length_c   1.000
_cell.angle_alpha   90.00
_cell.angle_beta   90.00
_cell.angle_gamma   90.00
#
_symmetry.space_group_name_H-M   'P 1'
#
loop_
_entity.id
_entity.type
_entity.pdbx_description
1 polymer ?
#
loop_
_entity_poly.entity_id
_entity_poly.type
_entity_poly.pdbx_seq_one_letter_code
_entity_poly.pdbx_strand_id
1 'polypeptide(L)'
;MFTPKKITMYSVNPEDPEDRTVLAVFELKGDKVDATFHGPNAKDLEAEMERDGLYDSERKRYLRPKDGADFMQFFPSAYPRASFVAIEVD
;
A
#
# COMPACT_ATOMS: atom_id res chain seq x y z
N MET A 1 14.61 -16.19 -6.62
CA MET A 1 13.71 -15.40 -5.74
C MET A 1 12.98 -14.41 -6.62
N PHE A 2 11.65 -14.37 -6.52
CA PHE A 2 10.83 -13.34 -7.15
C PHE A 2 10.80 -12.14 -6.21
N THR A 3 11.38 -11.02 -6.62
CA THR A 3 11.34 -9.76 -5.87
C THR A 3 10.44 -8.82 -6.66
N PRO A 4 9.24 -8.49 -6.14
CA PRO A 4 8.33 -7.60 -6.84
C PRO A 4 8.95 -6.21 -6.98
N LYS A 5 8.76 -5.57 -8.13
CA LYS A 5 9.19 -4.20 -8.38
C LYS A 5 8.11 -3.20 -8.03
N LYS A 6 6.83 -3.60 -8.14
CA LYS A 6 5.71 -2.71 -7.88
C LYS A 6 4.55 -3.46 -7.23
N ILE A 7 3.94 -2.81 -6.24
CA ILE A 7 2.77 -3.30 -5.54
C ILE A 7 1.69 -2.21 -5.63
N THR A 8 0.57 -2.51 -6.28
CA THR A 8 -0.56 -1.58 -6.38
C THR A 8 -1.70 -2.07 -5.49
N MET A 9 -2.17 -1.18 -4.61
CA MET A 9 -3.30 -1.43 -3.73
C MET A 9 -4.56 -0.75 -4.27
N TYR A 10 -5.66 -1.47 -4.21
CA TYR A 10 -6.98 -0.98 -4.59
C TYR A 10 -7.95 -1.09 -3.43
N SER A 11 -8.81 -0.08 -3.27
CA SER A 11 -10.09 -0.21 -2.57
C SER A 11 -11.05 -0.88 -3.55
N VAL A 12 -11.69 -1.95 -3.11
CA VAL A 12 -12.69 -2.66 -3.91
C VAL A 12 -14.06 -2.48 -3.28
N ASN A 13 -15.05 -2.11 -4.09
CA ASN A 13 -16.43 -2.11 -3.62
C ASN A 13 -16.90 -3.58 -3.48
N PRO A 14 -17.38 -4.03 -2.30
CA PRO A 14 -17.82 -5.42 -2.12
C PRO A 14 -19.06 -5.79 -2.94
N GLU A 15 -19.88 -4.80 -3.31
CA GLU A 15 -21.08 -5.02 -4.13
C GLU A 15 -20.76 -5.08 -5.64
N ASP A 16 -19.63 -4.48 -6.04
CA ASP A 16 -19.12 -4.48 -7.41
C ASP A 16 -17.59 -4.60 -7.42
N PRO A 17 -17.04 -5.83 -7.47
CA PRO A 17 -15.60 -6.07 -7.44
C PRO A 17 -14.82 -5.50 -8.63
N GLU A 18 -15.50 -5.12 -9.71
CA GLU A 18 -14.87 -4.45 -10.86
C GLU A 18 -14.63 -2.95 -10.59
N ASP A 19 -15.39 -2.36 -9.65
CA ASP A 19 -15.18 -1.00 -9.12
C ASP A 19 -13.99 -0.98 -8.14
N ARG A 20 -12.79 -0.94 -8.74
CA ARG A 20 -11.51 -0.85 -8.03
C ARG A 20 -10.90 0.54 -8.16
N THR A 21 -10.70 1.21 -7.03
CA THR A 21 -10.01 2.50 -6.97
C THR A 21 -8.61 2.32 -6.39
N VAL A 22 -7.58 2.78 -7.10
CA VAL A 22 -6.20 2.75 -6.58
C VAL A 22 -6.11 3.59 -5.30
N LEU A 23 -5.66 2.98 -4.22
CA LEU A 23 -5.41 3.64 -2.93
C LEU A 23 -3.94 4.03 -2.78
N ALA A 24 -3.04 3.14 -3.15
CA ALA A 24 -1.61 3.35 -2.99
C ALA A 24 -0.81 2.51 -3.98
N VAL A 25 0.34 3.03 -4.38
CA VAL A 25 1.33 2.35 -5.21
C VAL A 25 2.66 2.37 -4.47
N PHE A 26 3.25 1.20 -4.30
CA PHE A 26 4.55 1.01 -3.68
C PHE A 26 5.54 0.54 -4.74
N GLU A 27 6.60 1.30 -4.96
CA GLU A 27 7.66 1.00 -5.91
C GLU A 27 8.93 0.59 -5.17
N LEU A 28 9.40 -0.63 -5.41
CA LEU A 28 10.63 -1.15 -4.81
C LEU A 28 11.83 -0.73 -5.68
N LYS A 29 12.67 0.14 -5.12
CA LYS A 29 13.89 0.70 -5.75
C LYS A 29 15.12 0.31 -4.93
N GLY A 30 15.67 -0.87 -5.23
CA GLY A 30 16.84 -1.39 -4.52
C GLY A 30 16.51 -1.69 -3.06
N ASP A 31 17.05 -0.90 -2.13
CA ASP A 31 16.84 -1.00 -0.68
C ASP A 31 15.65 -0.16 -0.16
N LYS A 32 14.93 0.51 -1.06
CA LYS A 32 13.92 1.52 -0.71
C LYS A 32 12.57 1.18 -1.31
N VAL A 33 11.51 1.60 -0.63
CA VAL A 33 10.14 1.48 -1.11
C VAL A 33 9.51 2.88 -1.14
N ASP A 34 9.35 3.44 -2.33
CA ASP A 34 8.63 4.69 -2.50
C ASP A 34 7.13 4.39 -2.47
N ALA A 35 6.34 5.18 -1.75
CA ALA A 35 4.89 4.99 -1.64
C ALA A 35 4.17 6.24 -2.14
N THR A 36 3.18 6.05 -3.01
CA THR A 36 2.34 7.12 -3.55
C THR A 36 0.89 6.79 -3.33
N PHE A 37 0.13 7.72 -2.75
CA PHE A 37 -1.29 7.54 -2.41
C PHE A 37 -2.19 8.17 -3.49
N HIS A 38 -3.26 7.46 -3.85
CA HIS A 38 -4.23 7.86 -4.86
C HIS A 38 -5.69 7.68 -4.38
N GLY A 39 -6.62 8.42 -4.97
CA GLY A 39 -8.06 8.27 -4.71
C GLY A 39 -8.61 9.14 -3.56
N PRO A 40 -9.93 9.06 -3.30
CA PRO A 40 -10.62 9.92 -2.34
C PRO A 40 -10.21 9.67 -0.88
N ASN A 41 -9.81 8.43 -0.55
CA ASN A 41 -9.42 8.02 0.81
C ASN A 41 -7.89 7.93 1.00
N ALA A 42 -7.11 8.36 0.01
CA ALA A 42 -5.65 8.24 0.05
C ALA A 42 -5.00 9.02 1.19
N LYS A 43 -5.53 10.21 1.48
CA LYS A 43 -4.98 11.07 2.54
C LYS A 43 -5.20 10.50 3.93
N ASP A 44 -6.35 9.89 4.16
CA ASP A 44 -6.64 9.23 5.43
C ASP A 44 -5.72 8.03 5.61
N LEU A 45 -5.54 7.22 4.55
CA LEU A 45 -4.60 6.10 4.54
C LEU A 45 -3.15 6.56 4.76
N GLU A 46 -2.71 7.62 4.07
CA GLU A 46 -1.37 8.20 4.22
C GLU A 46 -1.14 8.64 5.68
N ALA A 47 -2.11 9.35 6.27
CA ALA A 47 -2.05 9.83 7.64
C ALA A 47 -2.04 8.69 8.66
N GLU A 48 -2.83 7.64 8.45
CA GLU A 48 -2.82 6.46 9.31
C GLU A 48 -1.48 5.71 9.23
N MET A 49 -0.91 5.57 8.04
CA MET A 49 0.39 4.94 7.87
C MET A 49 1.54 5.73 8.49
N GLU A 50 1.49 7.06 8.42
CA GLU A 50 2.44 7.94 9.09
C GLU A 50 2.31 7.84 10.61
N ARG A 51 1.07 7.86 11.13
CA ARG A 51 0.78 7.69 12.55
C ARG A 51 1.31 6.36 13.09
N ASP A 52 1.21 5.30 12.30
CA ASP A 52 1.66 3.96 12.68
C ASP A 52 3.18 3.76 12.49
N GLY A 53 3.91 4.81 12.08
CA GLY A 53 5.35 4.79 11.84
C GLY A 53 5.76 3.91 10.66
N LEU A 54 4.84 3.71 9.71
CA LEU A 54 5.04 2.88 8.52
C LEU A 54 5.41 3.71 7.30
N TYR A 55 5.15 5.02 7.31
CA TYR A 55 5.40 5.90 6.18
C TYR A 55 6.00 7.24 6.64
N ASP A 56 6.96 7.74 5.86
CA ASP A 56 7.60 9.05 6.01
C ASP A 56 7.04 9.96 4.91
N SER A 57 6.14 10.87 5.28
CA SER A 57 5.44 11.77 4.35
C SER A 57 6.38 12.79 3.71
N GLU A 58 7.41 13.24 4.44
CA GLU A 58 8.43 14.16 3.93
C GLU A 58 9.26 13.49 2.83
N ARG A 59 9.58 12.21 2.99
CA ARG A 59 10.40 11.43 2.04
C ARG A 59 9.59 10.58 1.07
N LYS A 60 8.27 10.57 1.19
CA LYS A 60 7.34 9.71 0.45
C LYS A 60 7.77 8.25 0.44
N ARG A 61 8.21 7.75 1.60
CA ARG A 61 8.86 6.45 1.72
C ARG A 61 8.15 5.57 2.74
N TYR A 62 7.89 4.33 2.35
CA TYR A 62 7.48 3.30 3.28
C TYR A 62 8.70 2.83 4.12
N LEU A 63 8.54 2.84 5.45
CA LEU A 63 9.62 2.66 6.43
C LEU A 63 9.79 1.21 6.92
N ARG A 64 8.90 0.28 6.56
CA ARG A 64 8.99 -1.17 6.92
C ARG A 64 9.14 -2.07 5.67
N PRO A 65 9.20 -3.40 5.84
CA PRO A 65 10.39 -4.25 5.72
C PRO A 65 11.00 -4.31 4.31
N LYS A 66 12.28 -4.69 4.28
CA LYS A 66 13.22 -4.65 3.14
C LYS A 66 12.77 -5.41 1.88
N ASP A 67 11.73 -6.23 1.97
CA ASP A 67 11.23 -7.09 0.91
C ASP A 67 9.71 -6.96 0.76
N GLY A 68 9.23 -6.80 -0.48
CA GLY A 68 7.80 -6.64 -0.79
C GLY A 68 6.93 -7.83 -0.38
N ALA A 69 7.52 -8.98 -0.07
CA ALA A 69 6.82 -10.17 0.43
C ALA A 69 6.24 -9.97 1.84
N ASP A 70 6.92 -9.25 2.72
CA ASP A 70 6.42 -9.00 4.07
C ASP A 70 5.36 -7.90 4.09
N PHE A 71 5.42 -6.96 3.16
CA PHE A 71 4.37 -5.96 2.95
C PHE A 71 3.01 -6.62 2.70
N MET A 72 2.98 -7.63 1.81
CA MET A 72 1.77 -8.40 1.47
C MET A 72 1.15 -9.11 2.69
N GLN A 73 1.96 -9.55 3.65
CA GLN A 73 1.47 -10.23 4.86
C GLN A 73 0.99 -9.24 5.93
N PHE A 74 1.68 -8.10 6.09
CA PHE A 74 1.40 -7.18 7.19
C PHE A 74 0.20 -6.25 6.89
N PHE A 75 0.08 -5.78 5.65
CA PHE A 75 -0.84 -4.69 5.32
C PHE A 75 -2.33 -5.03 5.47
N PRO A 76 -2.83 -6.18 4.97
CA PRO A 76 -4.24 -6.57 5.12
C PRO A 76 -4.65 -6.71 6.60
N SER A 77 -3.70 -7.09 7.46
CA SER A 77 -3.94 -7.28 8.89
C SER A 77 -3.92 -5.97 9.69
N ALA A 78 -3.13 -4.99 9.25
CA ALA A 78 -3.00 -3.69 9.90
C ALA A 78 -4.17 -2.75 9.57
N TYR A 79 -4.76 -2.88 8.38
CA TYR A 79 -5.84 -2.02 7.90
C TYR A 79 -7.12 -2.81 7.55
N PRO A 80 -7.74 -3.52 8.52
CA PRO A 80 -8.99 -4.23 8.28
C PRO A 80 -10.17 -3.29 7.97
N ARG A 81 -10.00 -1.99 8.22
CA ARG A 81 -11.00 -0.94 7.95
C ARG A 81 -10.84 -0.28 6.58
N ALA A 82 -9.70 -0.49 5.92
CA ALA A 82 -9.58 -0.20 4.50
C ALA A 82 -10.34 -1.32 3.78
N SER A 83 -11.66 -1.15 3.73
CA SER A 83 -12.62 -2.08 3.16
C SER A 83 -12.10 -2.62 1.82
N PHE A 84 -11.64 -3.88 1.84
CA PHE A 84 -11.25 -4.67 0.67
C PHE A 84 -10.03 -4.14 -0.10
N VAL A 85 -8.85 -4.60 0.33
CA VAL A 85 -7.58 -4.37 -0.37
C VAL A 85 -7.34 -5.50 -1.38
N ALA A 86 -7.44 -5.21 -2.68
CA ALA A 86 -6.83 -6.06 -3.71
C ALA A 86 -5.38 -5.60 -3.93
N ILE A 87 -4.46 -6.54 -4.11
CA ILE A 87 -3.05 -6.23 -4.33
C ILE A 87 -2.57 -6.85 -5.64
N GLU A 88 -2.15 -5.99 -6.56
CA GLU A 88 -1.48 -6.39 -7.80
C GLU A 88 0.03 -6.26 -7.62
N VAL A 89 0.77 -7.28 -8.03
CA VAL A 89 2.21 -7.40 -7.82
C VAL A 89 2.89 -7.64 -9.18
N ASP A 90 3.74 -6.71 -9.59
CA ASP A 90 4.57 -6.76 -10.81
C ASP A 90 6.04 -7.04 -10.44
#